data_AF-A0A7X4KIR2-F1
#
_entry.id   AF-A0A7X4KIR2-F1
#
_cell.length_a   1.000
_cell.length_b   1.000
_cell.length_c   1.000
_cell.angle_alpha   90.00
_cell.angle_beta   90.00
_cell.angle_gamma   90.00
#
_symmetry.space_group_name_H-M   'P 1'
#
loop_
_entity.id
_entity.type
_entity.pdbx_description
1 polymer ?
#
loop_
_entity_poly.entity_id
_entity_poly.type
_entity_poly.pdbx_seq_one_letter_code
_entity_poly.pdbx_strand_id
1 'polypeptide(L)'
;MHEIGHALSLVDLAGPLPSNRLWHTYVGQFSVMGEPEGLAPGYLGWERWQLGWLDDQQVACGTGTLQLTPIERAGGIKLAVTPTGPHTAVVVESRRAEAEDRAMPRSGVLVYSIDTARTSHEGPIRVQPVDDKDERHWQSLLSAGQTVRAGEVMVTVKTSDAQGDVVEVVRRQPAHTAQ
;
A
#
# COMPACT_ATOMS: atom_id res chain seq x y z
N MET A 1 -7.78 -12.76 13.24
CA MET A 1 -6.60 -12.54 12.36
C MET A 1 -5.88 -11.27 12.77
N HIS A 2 -6.61 -10.16 12.95
CA HIS A 2 -6.13 -8.91 13.54
C HIS A 2 -5.28 -9.09 14.82
N GLU A 3 -5.81 -9.80 15.82
CA GLU A 3 -5.15 -10.00 17.12
C GLU A 3 -3.90 -10.89 17.01
N ILE A 4 -3.90 -11.82 16.05
CA ILE A 4 -2.72 -12.62 15.72
C ILE A 4 -1.65 -11.74 15.08
N GLY A 5 -2.04 -10.76 14.25
CA GLY A 5 -1.12 -9.75 13.70
C GLY A 5 -0.38 -8.99 14.80
N HIS A 6 -1.09 -8.58 15.86
CA HIS A 6 -0.45 -7.96 17.04
C HIS A 6 0.50 -8.90 17.78
N ALA A 7 0.14 -10.18 17.93
CA ALA A 7 1.03 -11.18 18.51
C ALA A 7 2.32 -11.37 17.67
N LEU A 8 2.27 -11.02 16.38
CA LEU A 8 3.40 -11.01 15.44
C LEU A 8 4.00 -9.61 15.23
N SER A 9 3.75 -8.67 16.15
CA SER A 9 4.30 -7.31 16.18
C SER A 9 3.80 -6.33 15.11
N LEU A 10 2.69 -6.63 14.42
CA LEU A 10 2.03 -5.63 13.59
C LEU A 10 1.26 -4.62 14.47
N VAL A 11 1.31 -3.35 14.06
CA VAL A 11 0.61 -2.24 14.72
C VAL A 11 -0.84 -2.11 14.24
N ASP A 12 -1.67 -1.41 15.01
CA ASP A 12 -3.05 -1.11 14.59
C ASP A 12 -3.04 0.01 13.54
N LEU A 13 -3.70 -0.23 12.41
CA LEU A 13 -3.81 0.71 11.30
C LEU A 13 -5.16 1.44 11.28
N ALA A 14 -6.04 1.14 12.22
CA ALA A 14 -7.29 1.84 12.44
C ALA A 14 -7.03 3.17 13.16
N GLY A 15 -7.78 4.22 12.87
CA GLY A 15 -7.65 5.55 13.47
C GLY A 15 -8.19 6.68 12.57
N PRO A 16 -8.26 7.92 13.08
CA PRO A 16 -7.65 8.42 14.34
C PRO A 16 -8.50 8.24 15.62
N LEU A 17 -7.82 8.24 16.77
CA LEU A 17 -8.44 8.38 18.12
C LEU A 17 -8.72 9.87 18.45
N PRO A 18 -9.80 10.20 19.19
CA PRO A 18 -11.22 10.31 18.79
C PRO A 18 -11.55 11.69 18.13
N SER A 19 -12.71 12.03 17.56
CA SER A 19 -14.05 11.44 17.45
C SER A 19 -14.70 11.90 16.13
N ASN A 20 -14.88 11.00 15.16
CA ASN A 20 -16.02 10.98 14.22
C ASN A 20 -15.85 9.86 13.17
N ARG A 21 -16.30 8.66 13.54
CA ARG A 21 -16.85 7.63 12.64
C ARG A 21 -15.96 7.04 11.53
N LEU A 22 -14.77 7.56 11.26
CA LEU A 22 -13.92 7.04 10.19
C LEU A 22 -12.77 6.19 10.78
N TRP A 23 -13.12 5.03 11.35
CA TRP A 23 -12.16 4.23 12.13
C TRP A 23 -11.10 3.54 11.25
N HIS A 24 -11.33 3.41 9.95
CA HIS A 24 -10.45 2.68 9.02
C HIS A 24 -9.80 3.61 7.99
N THR A 25 -9.74 4.91 8.28
CA THR A 25 -9.39 5.97 7.31
C THR A 25 -8.03 5.80 6.66
N TYR A 26 -7.03 5.26 7.36
CA TYR A 26 -5.65 5.28 6.86
C TYR A 26 -5.41 4.27 5.74
N VAL A 27 -5.88 3.04 5.91
CA VAL A 27 -5.68 1.95 4.95
C VAL A 27 -6.96 1.49 4.26
N GLY A 28 -8.09 2.07 4.63
CA GLY A 28 -9.40 1.65 4.18
C GLY A 28 -9.65 0.18 4.47
N GLN A 29 -10.11 -0.53 3.45
CA GLN A 29 -10.45 -1.95 3.56
C GLN A 29 -9.30 -2.89 3.18
N PHE A 30 -8.07 -2.39 2.98
CA PHE A 30 -6.95 -3.14 2.37
C PHE A 30 -6.02 -3.88 3.35
N SER A 31 -6.38 -3.92 4.64
CA SER A 31 -5.67 -4.72 5.66
C SER A 31 -6.59 -5.07 6.82
N VAL A 32 -6.49 -6.30 7.30
CA VAL A 32 -7.11 -6.75 8.57
C VAL A 32 -6.61 -5.97 9.78
N MET A 33 -5.42 -5.35 9.72
CA MET A 33 -4.92 -4.49 10.80
C MET A 33 -5.59 -3.11 10.82
N GLY A 34 -6.28 -2.74 9.73
CA GLY A 34 -7.13 -1.56 9.67
C GLY A 34 -8.59 -1.93 9.90
N GLU A 35 -9.17 -2.70 8.98
CA GLU A 35 -10.59 -3.07 8.94
C GLU A 35 -10.72 -4.61 8.85
N PRO A 36 -10.85 -5.31 9.98
CA PRO A 36 -10.90 -6.76 10.04
C PRO A 36 -12.06 -7.41 9.26
N GLU A 37 -13.18 -6.70 9.09
CA GLU A 37 -14.39 -7.14 8.39
C GLU A 37 -14.49 -6.58 6.96
N GLY A 38 -13.41 -5.97 6.47
CA GLY A 38 -13.34 -5.36 5.14
C GLY A 38 -13.45 -6.37 4.00
N LEU A 39 -13.67 -5.86 2.79
CA LEU A 39 -13.75 -6.69 1.59
C LEU A 39 -12.37 -7.12 1.04
N ALA A 40 -11.28 -6.51 1.54
CA ALA A 40 -9.89 -6.88 1.21
C ALA A 40 -9.03 -7.09 2.48
N PRO A 41 -9.44 -8.01 3.38
CA PRO A 41 -8.81 -8.18 4.67
C PRO A 41 -7.42 -8.84 4.58
N GLY A 42 -6.91 -9.17 3.39
CA GLY A 42 -5.54 -9.63 3.25
C GLY A 42 -4.55 -8.58 3.76
N TYR A 43 -3.51 -9.01 4.49
CA TYR A 43 -2.40 -8.13 4.87
C TYR A 43 -1.81 -7.44 3.63
N LEU A 44 -1.47 -6.16 3.77
CA LEU A 44 -0.67 -5.40 2.81
C LEU A 44 0.65 -6.13 2.56
N GLY A 45 1.23 -5.98 1.38
CA GLY A 45 2.50 -6.61 1.08
C GLY A 45 3.63 -6.16 2.03
N TRP A 46 3.62 -4.90 2.49
CA TRP A 46 4.56 -4.45 3.53
C TRP A 46 4.42 -5.22 4.85
N GLU A 47 3.19 -5.51 5.28
CA GLU A 47 2.93 -6.32 6.46
C GLU A 47 3.40 -7.76 6.24
N ARG A 48 3.11 -8.34 5.07
CA ARG A 48 3.61 -9.67 4.69
C ARG A 48 5.15 -9.74 4.67
N TRP A 49 5.82 -8.67 4.24
CA TRP A 49 7.28 -8.60 4.28
C TRP A 49 7.81 -8.53 5.72
N GLN A 50 7.22 -7.69 6.57
CA GLN A 50 7.58 -7.63 8.01
C GLN A 50 7.41 -8.99 8.71
N LEU A 51 6.39 -9.75 8.33
CA LEU A 51 6.12 -11.09 8.85
C LEU A 51 7.05 -12.18 8.27
N GLY A 52 7.90 -11.86 7.30
CA GLY A 52 8.77 -12.82 6.61
C GLY A 52 8.01 -13.75 5.64
N TRP A 53 6.83 -13.36 5.17
CA TRP A 53 6.05 -14.11 4.19
C TRP A 53 6.38 -13.72 2.75
N LEU A 54 6.99 -12.55 2.56
CA LEU A 54 7.65 -12.17 1.31
C LEU A 54 9.16 -12.21 1.54
N ASP A 55 9.88 -12.84 0.64
CA ASP A 55 11.35 -12.80 0.66
C ASP A 55 11.87 -11.48 0.08
N ASP A 56 13.08 -11.06 0.47
CA ASP A 56 13.71 -9.83 -0.04
C ASP A 56 13.80 -9.80 -1.58
N GLN A 57 13.91 -10.96 -2.22
CA GLN A 57 13.92 -11.07 -3.69
C GLN A 57 12.58 -10.68 -4.34
N GLN A 58 11.50 -10.66 -3.57
CA GLN A 58 10.18 -10.23 -4.02
C GLN A 58 9.92 -8.73 -3.79
N VAL A 59 10.89 -8.01 -3.24
CA VAL A 59 10.80 -6.59 -2.92
C VAL A 59 11.83 -5.82 -3.75
N ALA A 60 11.36 -5.02 -4.70
CA ALA A 60 12.22 -4.16 -5.51
C ALA A 60 12.35 -2.78 -4.88
N CYS A 61 13.57 -2.39 -4.50
CA CYS A 61 13.84 -1.09 -3.90
C CYS A 61 14.32 -0.06 -4.94
N GLY A 62 13.74 1.14 -4.93
CA GLY A 62 14.18 2.29 -5.74
C GLY A 62 13.09 2.89 -6.64
N THR A 63 13.52 3.46 -7.77
CA THR A 63 12.67 4.05 -8.82
C THR A 63 12.91 3.33 -10.14
N GLY A 64 11.94 3.33 -11.04
CA GLY A 64 12.06 2.71 -12.36
C GLY A 64 10.76 2.08 -12.82
N THR A 65 10.83 1.33 -13.92
CA THR A 65 9.69 0.59 -14.47
C THR A 65 9.84 -0.89 -14.14
N LEU A 66 8.81 -1.49 -13.54
CA LEU A 66 8.83 -2.90 -13.13
C LEU A 66 7.46 -3.56 -13.26
N GLN A 67 7.48 -4.87 -13.47
CA GLN A 67 6.30 -5.73 -13.43
C GLN A 67 6.04 -6.18 -11.98
N LEU A 68 4.86 -5.90 -11.48
CA LEU A 68 4.36 -6.41 -10.20
C LEU A 68 3.45 -7.61 -10.45
N THR A 69 3.66 -8.67 -9.67
CA THR A 69 2.76 -9.82 -9.59
C THR A 69 1.75 -9.59 -8.46
N PRO A 70 0.45 -9.88 -8.65
CA PRO A 70 -0.58 -9.76 -7.62
C PRO A 70 -0.17 -10.37 -6.29
N ILE A 71 -0.47 -9.68 -5.18
CA ILE A 71 -0.07 -10.11 -3.83
C ILE A 71 -0.70 -11.45 -3.43
N GLU A 72 -1.85 -11.79 -4.02
CA GLU A 72 -2.63 -13.00 -3.78
C GLU A 72 -2.01 -14.25 -4.41
N ARG A 73 -1.01 -14.09 -5.29
CA ARG A 73 -0.39 -15.19 -6.06
C ARG A 73 1.05 -15.45 -5.63
N ALA A 74 1.60 -16.61 -5.96
CA ALA A 74 3.00 -16.93 -5.66
C ALA A 74 3.99 -16.25 -6.63
N GLY A 75 5.22 -15.99 -6.15
CA GLY A 75 6.36 -15.58 -6.97
C GLY A 75 6.31 -14.17 -7.55
N GLY A 76 7.39 -13.82 -8.26
CA GLY A 76 7.57 -12.49 -8.86
C GLY A 76 7.82 -11.38 -7.86
N ILE A 77 8.06 -10.17 -8.38
CA ILE A 77 8.16 -8.97 -7.56
C ILE A 77 6.77 -8.59 -7.08
N LYS A 78 6.60 -8.46 -5.76
CA LYS A 78 5.33 -8.12 -5.11
C LYS A 78 5.24 -6.63 -4.79
N LEU A 79 6.37 -6.05 -4.40
CA LEU A 79 6.43 -4.68 -3.93
C LEU A 79 7.46 -3.89 -4.72
N ALA A 80 7.08 -2.67 -5.10
CA ALA A 80 8.05 -1.60 -5.37
C ALA A 80 8.12 -0.71 -4.13
N VAL A 81 9.31 -0.56 -3.54
CA VAL A 81 9.53 0.27 -2.35
C VAL A 81 10.48 1.40 -2.69
N THR A 82 10.03 2.64 -2.55
CA THR A 82 10.87 3.83 -2.74
C THR A 82 11.08 4.51 -1.39
N PRO A 83 12.26 4.37 -0.77
CA PRO A 83 12.59 5.13 0.45
C PRO A 83 12.53 6.64 0.19
N THR A 84 11.81 7.37 1.04
CA THR A 84 11.67 8.84 0.96
C THR A 84 12.39 9.56 2.11
N GLY A 85 12.83 8.83 3.12
CA GLY A 85 13.60 9.35 4.26
C GLY A 85 14.10 8.24 5.18
N PRO A 86 14.69 8.58 6.35
CA PRO A 86 15.22 7.58 7.28
C PRO A 86 14.17 6.61 7.85
N HIS A 87 12.92 7.07 7.95
CA HIS A 87 11.80 6.31 8.52
C HIS A 87 10.61 6.16 7.56
N THR A 88 10.73 6.72 6.35
CA THR A 88 9.60 6.86 5.42
C THR A 88 9.86 6.23 4.07
N ALA A 89 8.81 5.66 3.48
CA ALA A 89 8.83 5.09 2.14
C ALA A 89 7.48 5.24 1.44
N VAL A 90 7.48 5.05 0.13
CA VAL A 90 6.27 4.80 -0.67
C VAL A 90 6.34 3.38 -1.19
N VAL A 91 5.24 2.64 -1.06
CA VAL A 91 5.12 1.26 -1.49
C VAL A 91 4.01 1.14 -2.53
N VAL A 92 4.26 0.30 -3.52
CA VAL A 92 3.35 -0.01 -4.63
C VAL A 92 3.17 -1.51 -4.69
N GLU A 93 1.92 -1.97 -4.73
CA GLU A 93 1.56 -3.38 -4.86
C GLU A 93 0.41 -3.59 -5.84
N SER A 94 0.37 -4.77 -6.46
CA SER A 94 -0.72 -5.20 -7.33
C SER A 94 -1.73 -6.00 -6.52
N ARG A 95 -3.02 -5.62 -6.58
CA ARG A 95 -4.12 -6.29 -5.89
C ARG A 95 -5.12 -6.85 -6.90
N ARG A 96 -5.61 -8.05 -6.66
CA ARG A 96 -6.66 -8.72 -7.45
C ARG A 96 -7.78 -9.17 -6.53
N ALA A 97 -9.01 -9.18 -7.06
CA ALA A 97 -10.18 -9.65 -6.33
C ALA A 97 -10.18 -11.19 -6.22
N GLU A 98 -9.18 -11.75 -5.54
CA GLU A 98 -8.85 -13.16 -5.42
C GLU A 98 -8.48 -13.50 -3.97
N ALA A 99 -8.45 -14.79 -3.61
CA ALA A 99 -8.03 -15.26 -2.28
C ALA A 99 -8.74 -14.53 -1.11
N GLU A 100 -7.98 -13.93 -0.19
CA GLU A 100 -8.51 -13.13 0.92
C GLU A 100 -9.33 -11.93 0.44
N ASP A 101 -8.95 -11.38 -0.72
CA ASP A 101 -9.48 -10.14 -1.30
C ASP A 101 -10.61 -10.38 -2.32
N ARG A 102 -11.18 -11.60 -2.35
CA ARG A 102 -12.21 -12.00 -3.32
C ARG A 102 -13.45 -11.10 -3.38
N ALA A 103 -13.70 -10.33 -2.33
CA ALA A 103 -14.87 -9.46 -2.22
C ALA A 103 -14.58 -8.02 -2.71
N MET A 104 -13.35 -7.71 -3.11
CA MET A 104 -12.97 -6.43 -3.70
C MET A 104 -13.85 -6.11 -4.92
N PRO A 105 -14.42 -4.89 -5.00
CA PRO A 105 -15.27 -4.52 -6.13
C PRO A 105 -14.51 -4.33 -7.44
N ARG A 106 -13.18 -4.15 -7.36
CA ARG A 106 -12.29 -3.97 -8.52
C ARG A 106 -10.86 -4.36 -8.16
N SER A 107 -10.10 -4.75 -9.16
CA SER A 107 -8.66 -4.98 -9.09
C SER A 107 -7.87 -3.73 -9.51
N GLY A 108 -6.61 -3.63 -9.08
CA GLY A 108 -5.72 -2.55 -9.52
C GLY A 108 -4.43 -2.46 -8.70
N VAL A 109 -3.67 -1.39 -8.95
CA VAL A 109 -2.45 -1.07 -8.20
C VAL A 109 -2.81 -0.22 -6.99
N LEU A 110 -2.37 -0.64 -5.81
CA LEU A 110 -2.49 0.13 -4.57
C LEU A 110 -1.16 0.82 -4.28
N VAL A 111 -1.22 2.09 -3.89
CA VAL A 111 -0.06 2.87 -3.47
C VAL A 111 -0.29 3.36 -2.05
N TYR A 112 0.70 3.21 -1.17
CA TYR A 112 0.63 3.72 0.20
C TYR A 112 1.97 4.29 0.66
N SER A 113 1.91 5.28 1.55
CA SER A 113 3.07 5.82 2.25
C SER A 113 3.27 5.11 3.58
N ILE A 114 4.52 4.98 4.00
CA ILE A 114 4.92 4.41 5.28
C ILE A 114 5.67 5.47 6.09
N ASP A 115 5.41 5.52 7.39
CA ASP A 115 6.16 6.26 8.39
C ASP A 115 6.35 5.37 9.63
N THR A 116 7.54 4.76 9.73
CA THR A 116 7.91 3.85 10.82
C THR A 116 8.18 4.56 12.14
N ALA A 117 8.19 5.89 12.17
CA ALA A 117 8.27 6.65 13.42
C ALA A 117 6.90 6.78 14.11
N ARG A 118 5.81 6.41 13.42
CA ARG A 118 4.44 6.44 13.96
C ARG A 118 4.04 5.09 14.55
N THR A 119 3.20 5.14 15.56
CA THR A 119 2.69 3.99 16.29
C THR A 119 1.23 3.69 15.95
N SER A 120 0.65 2.68 16.61
CA SER A 120 -0.75 2.29 16.43
C SER A 120 -1.70 3.49 16.50
N HIS A 121 -2.65 3.56 15.58
CA HIS A 121 -3.63 4.65 15.44
C HIS A 121 -3.10 6.02 15.01
N GLU A 122 -1.82 6.16 14.71
CA GLU A 122 -1.24 7.42 14.19
C GLU A 122 -1.12 7.44 12.65
N GLY A 123 -1.53 6.36 11.98
CA GLY A 123 -1.41 6.19 10.53
C GLY A 123 0.03 5.98 10.06
N PRO A 124 0.73 4.93 10.54
CA PRO A 124 2.07 4.55 10.07
C PRO A 124 2.06 4.02 8.63
N ILE A 125 0.90 3.59 8.13
CA ILE A 125 0.66 3.26 6.71
C ILE A 125 -0.55 4.06 6.27
N ARG A 126 -0.47 4.77 5.13
CA ARG A 126 -1.61 5.51 4.56
C ARG A 126 -1.73 5.32 3.06
N VAL A 127 -2.90 4.88 2.60
CA VAL A 127 -3.24 4.76 1.18
C VAL A 127 -3.18 6.12 0.49
N GLN A 128 -2.75 6.10 -0.78
CA GLN A 128 -2.55 7.27 -1.62
C GLN A 128 -3.51 7.23 -2.83
N PRO A 129 -4.06 8.38 -3.25
CA PRO A 129 -3.94 9.67 -2.59
C PRO A 129 -4.66 9.64 -1.23
N VAL A 130 -4.19 10.45 -0.28
CA VAL A 130 -4.90 10.60 0.99
C VAL A 130 -6.26 11.23 0.74
N ASP A 131 -7.31 10.49 1.04
CA ASP A 131 -8.68 11.00 1.10
C ASP A 131 -9.30 10.61 2.45
N ASP A 132 -9.20 11.52 3.42
CA ASP A 132 -9.73 11.30 4.77
C ASP A 132 -11.27 11.35 4.82
N LYS A 133 -11.97 11.44 3.68
CA LYS A 133 -13.42 11.34 3.58
C LYS A 133 -13.89 10.00 2.99
N ASP A 134 -12.98 9.21 2.44
CA ASP A 134 -13.27 7.87 1.90
C ASP A 134 -12.68 6.80 2.82
N GLU A 135 -13.49 6.24 3.71
CA GLU A 135 -13.09 5.12 4.55
C GLU A 135 -12.81 3.83 3.79
N ARG A 136 -13.21 3.73 2.53
CA ARG A 136 -13.12 2.48 1.78
C ARG A 136 -11.89 2.42 0.90
N HIS A 137 -11.48 3.57 0.35
CA HIS A 137 -10.34 3.74 -0.56
C HIS A 137 -10.41 2.96 -1.88
N TRP A 138 -11.60 2.49 -2.29
CA TRP A 138 -11.72 1.71 -3.54
C TRP A 138 -11.35 2.51 -4.80
N GLN A 139 -11.50 3.84 -4.75
CA GLN A 139 -11.11 4.72 -5.85
C GLN A 139 -9.59 4.93 -5.92
N SER A 140 -8.85 4.55 -4.89
CA SER A 140 -7.39 4.66 -4.83
C SER A 140 -6.67 3.53 -5.59
N LEU A 141 -7.38 2.46 -5.95
CA LEU A 141 -6.84 1.42 -6.84
C LEU A 141 -6.69 1.94 -8.26
N LEU A 142 -5.46 2.03 -8.74
CA LEU A 142 -5.14 2.54 -10.06
C LEU A 142 -5.27 1.46 -11.14
N SER A 143 -5.84 1.84 -12.27
CA SER A 143 -5.90 1.10 -13.53
C SER A 143 -4.87 1.66 -14.53
N ALA A 144 -4.65 0.93 -15.62
CA ALA A 144 -3.73 1.35 -16.68
C ALA A 144 -3.99 2.80 -17.16
N GLY A 145 -2.92 3.57 -17.32
CA GLY A 145 -2.93 4.99 -17.67
C GLY A 145 -3.12 5.95 -16.49
N GLN A 146 -3.55 5.46 -15.32
CA GLN A 146 -3.72 6.31 -14.14
C GLN A 146 -2.38 6.55 -13.43
N THR A 147 -2.32 7.68 -12.73
CA THR A 147 -1.14 8.14 -12.00
C THR A 147 -1.55 8.71 -10.66
N VAL A 148 -0.77 8.41 -9.62
CA VAL A 148 -0.92 9.01 -8.29
C VAL A 148 0.40 9.65 -7.84
N ARG A 149 0.28 10.69 -7.02
CA ARG A 149 1.41 11.33 -6.34
C ARG A 149 1.36 11.01 -4.85
N ALA A 150 2.46 10.48 -4.33
CA ALA A 150 2.70 10.22 -2.92
C ALA A 150 3.93 11.04 -2.47
N GLY A 151 3.70 12.30 -2.05
CA GLY A 151 4.77 13.23 -1.72
C GLY A 151 5.66 13.57 -2.92
N GLU A 152 6.93 13.15 -2.87
CA GLU A 152 7.92 13.30 -3.94
C GLU A 152 7.91 12.16 -4.97
N VAL A 153 7.18 11.08 -4.70
CA VAL A 153 7.09 9.91 -5.56
C VAL A 153 5.84 10.01 -6.45
N MET A 154 6.03 9.79 -7.73
CA MET A 154 4.97 9.63 -8.73
C MET A 154 4.93 8.16 -9.15
N VAL A 155 3.73 7.59 -9.17
CA VAL A 155 3.51 6.21 -9.62
C VAL A 155 2.51 6.22 -10.76
N THR A 156 2.90 5.69 -11.92
CA THR A 156 2.05 5.57 -13.10
C THR A 156 1.87 4.10 -13.45
N VAL A 157 0.63 3.65 -13.61
CA VAL A 157 0.34 2.29 -14.08
C VAL A 157 0.42 2.31 -15.61
N LYS A 158 1.44 1.66 -16.18
CA LYS A 158 1.67 1.60 -17.62
C LYS A 158 0.75 0.59 -18.29
N THR A 159 0.64 -0.60 -17.71
CA THR A 159 -0.27 -1.66 -18.15
C THR A 159 -0.86 -2.37 -16.93
N SER A 160 -2.04 -2.95 -17.11
CA SER A 160 -2.77 -3.68 -16.07
C SER A 160 -3.59 -4.78 -16.74
N ASP A 161 -3.33 -6.03 -16.35
CA ASP A 161 -4.05 -7.19 -16.87
C ASP A 161 -4.27 -8.26 -15.79
N ALA A 162 -4.80 -9.42 -16.19
CA ALA A 162 -5.05 -10.51 -15.26
C ALA A 162 -3.78 -11.09 -14.62
N GLN A 163 -2.59 -10.91 -15.19
CA GLN A 163 -1.31 -11.44 -14.70
C GLN A 163 -0.58 -10.49 -13.78
N GLY A 164 -0.83 -9.18 -13.89
CA GLY A 164 -0.28 -8.18 -12.99
C GLY A 164 -0.29 -6.79 -13.57
N ASP A 165 0.62 -5.95 -13.09
CA ASP A 165 0.69 -4.54 -13.45
C ASP A 165 2.13 -4.12 -13.76
N VAL A 166 2.35 -3.40 -14.85
CA VAL A 166 3.61 -2.67 -15.07
C VAL A 166 3.45 -1.29 -14.48
N VAL A 167 4.30 -0.92 -13.53
CA VAL A 167 4.30 0.41 -12.91
C VAL A 167 5.60 1.13 -13.22
N GLU A 168 5.51 2.44 -13.42
CA GLU A 168 6.64 3.36 -13.49
C GLU A 168 6.64 4.22 -12.23
N VAL A 169 7.73 4.14 -11.47
CA VAL A 169 7.93 4.87 -10.22
C VAL A 169 9.02 5.90 -10.41
N VAL A 170 8.70 7.17 -10.20
CA VAL A 170 9.64 8.29 -10.37
C VAL A 170 9.69 9.12 -9.09
N ARG A 171 10.89 9.35 -8.57
CA ARG A 171 11.13 10.30 -7.48
C ARG A 171 11.55 11.64 -8.07
N ARG A 172 10.81 12.71 -7.75
CA ARG A 172 11.24 14.06 -8.12
C ARG A 172 12.38 14.49 -7.19
N GLN A 173 13.48 14.97 -7.76
CA GLN A 173 14.50 15.64 -6.96
C GLN A 173 13.92 16.93 -6.37
N PRO A 174 14.30 17.34 -5.15
CA PRO A 174 13.99 18.66 -4.65
C PRO A 174 14.51 19.71 -5.65
N ALA A 175 13.72 20.75 -5.91
CA ALA A 175 14.21 21.88 -6.69
C ALA A 175 15.43 22.45 -5.97
N HIS A 176 16.62 22.33 -6.55
CA HIS A 176 17.81 22.99 -6.04
C HIS A 176 17.54 24.49 -5.99
N THR A 177 17.43 25.06 -4.79
CA THR A 177 17.52 26.50 -4.61
C THR A 177 18.99 26.85 -4.79
N ALA A 178 19.34 27.46 -5.94
CA ALA A 178 20.66 28.04 -6.11
C ALA A 178 20.86 29.10 -5.01
N GLN A 179 22.00 29.02 -4.30
CA GLN A 179 22.44 30.02 -3.35
C GLN A 179 22.78 31.34 -4.05
#